data_AF-A0AA43FJM4-F1
#
_entry.id   AF-A0AA43FJM4-F1
#
_cell.length_a   1.000
_cell.length_b   1.000
_cell.length_c   1.000
_cell.angle_alpha   90.00
_cell.angle_beta   90.00
_cell.angle_gamma   90.00
#
_symmetry.space_group_name_H-M   'P 1'
#
loop_
_entity.id
_entity.type
_entity.pdbx_description
1 polymer ?
#
loop_
_entity_poly.entity_id
_entity_poly.type
_entity_poly.pdbx_seq_one_letter_code
_entity_poly.pdbx_strand_id
1 'polypeptide(L)'
;MNRYAIAAMALFAVALTACGSSDSGSSSGYNDTVSTASYAIEYSADAPPAMGKSSFTLKVKKAGVATPGLAVTLAPMMDMGGGMRSTADMGMTHGTPAEAVVDNGDGTYTCTLYYIMAGKWSLGVNVEGETATFMLNVAMAGKDTAMAKLSSQTKRIMALGGGMQPMPYFLFNEGMTGADTFRIFIAARQDMFTYPHIGGAHVEVSTDKASWGAMMDHGGGHYMIGGLTGPKAGVQGSIYIRMSVDGSQCTTDGSAPNGSNDYQTFLVTP
;
A
#
# COMPACT_ATOMS: atom_id res chain seq x y z
N MET A 1 28.84 -59.03 41.34
CA MET A 1 29.27 -58.35 40.10
C MET A 1 28.09 -58.39 39.13
N ASN A 2 27.21 -57.38 39.18
CA ASN A 2 26.04 -57.29 38.30
C ASN A 2 26.28 -56.15 37.31
N ARG A 3 26.28 -56.46 36.02
CA ARG A 3 26.21 -55.47 34.95
C ARG A 3 25.28 -55.99 33.85
N TYR A 4 24.57 -55.02 33.27
CA TYR A 4 23.87 -55.04 31.97
C TYR A 4 22.43 -55.58 31.94
N ALA A 5 21.48 -54.66 31.78
CA ALA A 5 20.63 -54.59 30.58
C ALA A 5 19.75 -53.32 30.66
N ILE A 6 20.13 -52.27 29.93
CA ILE A 6 19.26 -51.13 29.62
C ILE A 6 18.71 -51.41 28.23
N ALA A 7 17.42 -51.75 28.15
CA ALA A 7 16.72 -51.94 26.89
C ALA A 7 16.31 -50.57 26.33
N ALA A 8 16.96 -50.14 25.25
CA ALA A 8 16.55 -48.99 24.46
C ALA A 8 15.42 -49.43 23.52
N MET A 9 14.19 -48.96 23.79
CA MET A 9 13.04 -49.15 22.91
C MET A 9 13.00 -47.99 21.93
N ALA A 10 13.41 -48.25 20.68
CA ALA A 10 13.36 -47.29 19.58
C ALA A 10 11.91 -47.08 19.15
N LEU A 11 11.41 -45.86 19.33
CA LEU A 11 10.09 -45.42 18.85
C LEU A 11 10.24 -45.01 17.37
N PHE A 12 9.77 -45.86 16.46
CA PHE A 12 9.69 -45.59 15.03
C PHE A 12 8.45 -44.73 14.76
N ALA A 13 8.62 -43.41 14.61
CA ALA A 13 7.56 -42.51 14.19
C ALA A 13 7.41 -42.56 12.66
N VAL A 14 6.34 -43.19 12.18
CA VAL A 14 5.90 -43.12 10.79
C VAL A 14 5.37 -41.71 10.53
N ALA A 15 6.12 -40.90 9.79
CA ALA A 15 5.62 -39.63 9.28
C ALA A 15 4.62 -39.93 8.15
N LEU A 16 3.33 -39.75 8.44
CA LEU A 16 2.29 -39.69 7.42
C LEU A 16 2.52 -38.47 6.54
N THR A 17 2.80 -38.73 5.26
CA THR A 17 2.77 -37.72 4.20
C THR A 17 1.34 -37.23 4.03
N ALA A 18 1.02 -36.07 4.60
CA ALA A 18 -0.22 -35.38 4.31
C ALA A 18 -0.11 -34.77 2.91
N CYS A 19 -0.71 -35.44 1.93
CA CYS A 19 -1.10 -34.84 0.66
C CYS A 19 -2.26 -33.88 0.95
N GLY A 20 -1.93 -32.62 1.26
CA GLY A 20 -2.91 -31.55 1.44
C GLY A 20 -3.29 -30.97 0.08
N SER A 21 -4.56 -31.07 -0.24
CA SER A 21 -5.25 -30.46 -1.38
C SER A 21 -4.82 -29.01 -1.64
N SER A 22 -4.87 -28.61 -2.91
CA SER A 22 -4.61 -27.24 -3.38
C SER A 22 -5.64 -26.25 -2.82
N ASP A 23 -5.52 -25.90 -1.54
CA ASP A 23 -6.39 -24.94 -0.89
C ASP A 23 -5.67 -23.59 -0.81
N SER A 24 -6.18 -22.59 -1.52
CA SER A 24 -5.83 -21.20 -1.30
C SER A 24 -6.32 -20.80 0.09
N GLY A 25 -5.43 -20.84 1.09
CA GLY A 25 -5.79 -20.43 2.44
C GLY A 25 -6.22 -18.96 2.47
N SER A 26 -7.20 -18.65 3.31
CA SER A 26 -7.64 -17.27 3.57
C SER A 26 -7.65 -17.00 5.07
N SER A 27 -7.08 -15.87 5.50
CA SER A 27 -7.12 -15.40 6.88
C SER A 27 -7.97 -14.13 7.02
N SER A 28 -8.47 -13.86 8.24
CA SER A 28 -9.31 -12.69 8.56
C SER A 28 -8.58 -11.59 9.35
N GLY A 29 -7.25 -11.57 9.33
CA GLY A 29 -6.47 -10.60 10.11
C GLY A 29 -5.07 -10.33 9.57
N TYR A 30 -4.48 -9.24 10.06
CA TYR A 30 -3.05 -8.96 9.98
C TYR A 30 -2.34 -9.69 11.13
N ASN A 31 -1.06 -10.06 10.99
CA ASN A 31 -0.35 -10.98 11.90
C ASN A 31 -0.89 -12.42 11.84
N ASP A 32 -1.20 -12.89 10.62
CA ASP A 32 -1.67 -14.26 10.37
C ASP A 32 -0.76 -14.98 9.37
N THR A 33 -0.83 -16.31 9.35
CA THR A 33 -0.11 -17.18 8.41
C THR A 33 -1.08 -17.90 7.50
N VAL A 34 -0.86 -17.77 6.19
CA VAL A 34 -1.59 -18.50 5.16
C VAL A 34 -0.63 -19.46 4.48
N SER A 35 -1.08 -20.70 4.27
CA SER A 35 -0.31 -21.70 3.51
C SER A 35 -0.87 -21.87 2.10
N THR A 36 0.04 -22.13 1.19
CA THR A 36 -0.18 -22.59 -0.19
C THR A 36 0.36 -24.02 -0.31
N ALA A 37 0.48 -24.56 -1.51
CA ALA A 37 1.01 -25.91 -1.70
C ALA A 37 2.50 -25.99 -1.31
N SER A 38 3.28 -24.95 -1.61
CA SER A 38 4.72 -24.92 -1.38
C SER A 38 5.16 -23.99 -0.25
N TYR A 39 4.38 -22.95 0.04
CA TYR A 39 4.81 -21.84 0.89
C TYR A 39 3.86 -21.60 2.08
N ALA A 40 4.44 -21.35 3.24
CA ALA A 40 3.76 -20.70 4.36
C ALA A 40 4.16 -19.22 4.38
N ILE A 41 3.19 -18.33 4.30
CA ILE A 41 3.37 -16.88 4.19
C ILE A 41 2.76 -16.24 5.44
N GLU A 42 3.61 -15.60 6.23
CA GLU A 42 3.25 -14.90 7.45
C GLU A 42 3.23 -13.40 7.16
N TYR A 43 2.08 -12.76 7.29
CA TYR A 43 1.93 -11.30 7.19
C TYR A 43 2.17 -10.71 8.56
N SER A 44 3.02 -9.70 8.70
CA SER A 44 3.19 -8.95 9.95
C SER A 44 3.27 -7.44 9.76
N ALA A 45 2.57 -6.68 10.61
CA ALA A 45 2.60 -5.22 10.61
C ALA A 45 2.55 -4.66 12.04
N ASP A 46 3.23 -3.54 12.26
CA ASP A 46 3.28 -2.85 13.56
C ASP A 46 1.95 -2.19 13.93
N ALA A 47 1.12 -1.88 12.93
CA ALA A 47 -0.19 -1.29 13.08
C ALA A 47 -1.20 -1.94 12.11
N PRO A 48 -2.50 -1.96 12.46
CA PRO A 48 -3.54 -2.31 11.52
C PRO A 48 -3.47 -1.42 10.27
N PRO A 49 -3.79 -1.94 9.07
CA PRO A 49 -3.81 -1.13 7.87
C PRO A 49 -4.89 -0.04 7.97
N ALA A 50 -4.56 1.16 7.50
CA ALA A 50 -5.46 2.29 7.40
C ALA A 50 -5.35 2.94 6.01
N MET A 51 -6.35 3.73 5.64
CA MET A 51 -6.31 4.54 4.42
C MET A 51 -5.03 5.38 4.39
N GLY A 52 -4.37 5.45 3.25
CA GLY A 52 -3.02 6.01 3.10
C GLY A 52 -1.95 4.94 2.98
N LYS A 53 -0.72 5.31 3.34
CA LYS A 53 0.43 4.39 3.36
C LYS A 53 0.27 3.33 4.45
N SER A 54 0.51 2.08 4.08
CA SER A 54 0.62 0.95 5.01
C SER A 54 1.85 0.14 4.63
N SER A 55 2.75 -0.05 5.60
CA SER A 55 3.94 -0.87 5.45
C SER A 55 3.84 -2.11 6.33
N PHE A 56 4.28 -3.24 5.80
CA PHE A 56 4.24 -4.52 6.47
C PHE A 56 5.38 -5.41 5.95
N THR A 57 5.63 -6.50 6.66
CA THR A 57 6.60 -7.53 6.30
C THR A 57 5.88 -8.82 6.01
N LEU A 58 6.28 -9.50 4.93
CA LEU A 58 5.93 -10.88 4.67
C LEU A 58 7.11 -11.76 5.04
N LYS A 59 6.89 -12.84 5.77
CA LYS A 59 7.89 -13.89 5.96
C LYS A 59 7.44 -15.13 5.19
N VAL A 60 8.24 -15.54 4.21
CA VAL A 60 7.92 -16.66 3.33
C VAL A 60 8.79 -17.86 3.70
N LYS A 61 8.14 -18.99 4.00
CA LYS A 61 8.81 -20.24 4.37
C LYS A 61 8.45 -21.34 3.38
N LYS A 62 9.44 -22.09 2.90
CA LYS A 62 9.27 -23.33 2.12
C LYS A 62 9.70 -24.51 2.98
N ALA A 63 8.82 -25.50 3.16
CA ALA A 63 9.06 -26.65 4.05
C ALA A 63 9.54 -26.22 5.47
N GLY A 64 8.99 -25.12 6.00
CA GLY A 64 9.33 -24.58 7.32
C GLY A 64 10.59 -23.70 7.38
N VAL A 65 11.34 -23.55 6.29
CA VAL A 65 12.58 -22.77 6.23
C VAL A 65 12.33 -21.41 5.56
N ALA A 66 12.77 -20.31 6.18
CA ALA A 66 12.68 -18.98 5.59
C ALA A 66 13.46 -18.95 4.25
N THR A 67 12.79 -18.47 3.20
CA THR A 67 13.29 -18.60 1.82
C THR A 67 13.40 -17.23 1.17
N PRO A 68 14.63 -16.67 1.03
CA PRO A 68 14.87 -15.44 0.27
C PRO A 68 14.92 -15.71 -1.23
N GLY A 69 15.06 -14.64 -2.03
CA GLY A 69 15.29 -14.69 -3.47
C GLY A 69 14.05 -15.02 -4.31
N LEU A 70 12.86 -15.01 -3.71
CA LEU A 70 11.62 -15.33 -4.41
C LEU A 70 11.04 -14.11 -5.11
N ALA A 71 10.44 -14.33 -6.28
CA ALA A 71 9.63 -13.32 -6.94
C ALA A 71 8.27 -13.22 -6.24
N VAL A 72 8.12 -12.19 -5.39
CA VAL A 72 6.88 -11.91 -4.65
C VAL A 72 6.18 -10.69 -5.25
N THR A 73 4.88 -10.81 -5.52
CA THR A 73 4.05 -9.68 -6.00
C THR A 73 2.76 -9.56 -5.21
N LEU A 74 2.22 -8.34 -5.13
CA LEU A 74 1.00 -8.02 -4.40
C LEU A 74 -0.15 -7.67 -5.35
N ALA A 75 -1.34 -8.13 -5.02
CA ALA A 75 -2.58 -7.82 -5.72
C ALA A 75 -3.66 -7.42 -4.69
N PRO A 76 -3.63 -6.18 -4.18
CA PRO A 76 -4.66 -5.66 -3.29
C PRO A 76 -5.93 -5.35 -4.08
N MET A 77 -7.09 -5.80 -3.58
CA MET A 77 -8.39 -5.53 -4.16
C MET A 77 -9.40 -5.16 -3.07
N MET A 78 -10.11 -4.05 -3.24
CA MET A 78 -11.20 -3.68 -2.34
C MET A 78 -12.44 -4.51 -2.64
N ASP A 79 -13.07 -5.02 -1.60
CA ASP A 79 -14.42 -5.56 -1.65
C ASP A 79 -15.43 -4.41 -1.50
N MET A 80 -16.02 -3.99 -2.61
CA MET A 80 -17.01 -2.91 -2.66
C MET A 80 -18.45 -3.39 -2.37
N GLY A 81 -18.63 -4.59 -1.82
CA GLY A 81 -19.90 -4.98 -1.20
C GLY A 81 -21.06 -5.17 -2.18
N GLY A 82 -20.80 -5.74 -3.36
CA GLY A 82 -21.86 -6.29 -4.21
C GLY A 82 -22.52 -7.47 -3.50
N GLY A 83 -23.59 -7.20 -2.74
CA GLY A 83 -24.37 -8.21 -2.04
C GLY A 83 -24.68 -9.39 -2.96
N MET A 84 -24.21 -10.58 -2.56
CA MET A 84 -24.14 -11.81 -3.35
C MET A 84 -23.21 -11.72 -4.57
N ARG A 85 -22.05 -12.41 -4.53
CA ARG A 85 -21.72 -13.45 -5.53
C ARG A 85 -20.35 -14.11 -5.40
N SER A 86 -20.32 -15.28 -6.01
CA SER A 86 -19.19 -16.16 -6.29
C SER A 86 -18.03 -15.44 -7.00
N THR A 87 -16.87 -16.08 -6.96
CA THR A 87 -15.58 -15.76 -7.61
C THR A 87 -15.63 -15.42 -9.12
N ALA A 88 -16.81 -15.39 -9.75
CA ALA A 88 -17.02 -15.06 -11.16
C ALA A 88 -17.67 -13.68 -11.40
N ASP A 89 -18.02 -12.93 -10.35
CA ASP A 89 -18.57 -11.58 -10.49
C ASP A 89 -17.54 -10.53 -10.03
N MET A 90 -16.81 -9.92 -10.97
CA MET A 90 -15.89 -8.80 -10.71
C MET A 90 -16.67 -7.50 -10.43
N GLY A 91 -17.66 -7.57 -9.55
CA GLY A 91 -18.49 -6.45 -9.16
C GLY A 91 -17.66 -5.39 -8.45
N MET A 92 -17.50 -4.23 -9.11
CA MET A 92 -16.91 -2.99 -8.59
C MET A 92 -15.63 -3.16 -7.74
N THR A 93 -14.74 -4.11 -8.04
CA THR A 93 -13.45 -4.18 -7.35
C THR A 93 -12.54 -3.04 -7.82
N HIS A 94 -11.68 -2.59 -6.92
CA HIS A 94 -10.72 -1.53 -7.20
C HIS A 94 -9.38 -1.87 -6.56
N GLY A 95 -8.29 -1.72 -7.31
CA GLY A 95 -6.93 -1.91 -6.82
C GLY A 95 -6.46 -0.71 -6.01
N THR A 96 -5.18 -0.70 -5.65
CA THR A 96 -4.52 0.44 -5.02
C THR A 96 -3.04 0.46 -5.41
N PRO A 97 -2.34 1.62 -5.37
CA PRO A 97 -0.91 1.66 -5.64
C PRO A 97 -0.13 0.77 -4.66
N ALA A 98 0.89 0.10 -5.18
CA ALA A 98 1.82 -0.74 -4.44
C ALA A 98 3.25 -0.39 -4.85
N GLU A 99 4.17 -0.39 -3.89
CA GLU A 99 5.60 -0.36 -4.22
C GLU A 99 6.10 -1.72 -4.68
N ALA A 100 7.30 -1.73 -5.28
CA ALA A 100 8.01 -2.97 -5.49
C ALA A 100 8.28 -3.66 -4.14
N VAL A 101 8.08 -4.98 -4.09
CA VAL A 101 8.41 -5.77 -2.92
C VAL A 101 9.94 -5.85 -2.79
N VAL A 102 10.45 -5.55 -1.60
CA VAL A 102 11.89 -5.59 -1.31
C VAL A 102 12.21 -6.89 -0.58
N ASP A 103 13.02 -7.75 -1.17
CA ASP A 103 13.59 -8.92 -0.50
C ASP A 103 14.73 -8.48 0.44
N ASN A 104 14.60 -8.83 1.72
CA ASN A 104 15.59 -8.49 2.75
C ASN A 104 16.74 -9.51 2.84
N GLY A 105 16.70 -10.58 2.04
CA GLY A 105 17.76 -11.58 1.95
C GLY A 105 17.73 -12.64 3.06
N ASP A 106 16.74 -12.60 3.95
CA ASP A 106 16.56 -13.53 5.08
C ASP A 106 15.24 -14.32 5.03
N GLY A 107 14.54 -14.24 3.89
CA GLY A 107 13.20 -14.81 3.68
C GLY A 107 12.08 -13.92 4.21
N THR A 108 12.40 -12.69 4.61
CA THR A 108 11.43 -11.62 4.81
C THR A 108 11.42 -10.65 3.63
N TYR A 109 10.25 -10.06 3.39
CA TYR A 109 9.99 -9.16 2.28
C TYR A 109 9.26 -7.93 2.78
N THR A 110 9.85 -6.74 2.59
CA THR A 110 9.23 -5.47 2.96
C THR A 110 8.27 -5.02 1.85
N CYS A 111 7.05 -4.69 2.26
CA CYS A 111 5.94 -4.35 1.38
C CYS A 111 5.34 -3.00 1.78
N THR A 112 4.95 -2.22 0.78
CA THR A 112 4.21 -0.96 0.97
C THR A 112 2.99 -0.92 0.04
N LEU A 113 1.83 -0.60 0.60
CA LEU A 113 0.58 -0.34 -0.11
C LEU A 113 0.05 1.05 0.25
N TYR A 114 -0.68 1.66 -0.68
CA TYR A 114 -1.30 2.97 -0.49
C TYR A 114 -2.81 2.89 -0.65
N TYR A 115 -3.55 2.54 0.40
CA TYR A 115 -5.00 2.35 0.33
C TYR A 115 -5.73 3.66 0.07
N ILE A 116 -6.49 3.72 -1.02
CA ILE A 116 -7.27 4.92 -1.39
C ILE A 116 -8.60 5.05 -0.64
N MET A 117 -9.04 4.00 0.05
CA MET A 117 -10.31 3.93 0.78
C MET A 117 -10.22 2.96 1.97
N ALA A 118 -10.98 3.25 3.03
CA ALA A 118 -11.21 2.30 4.13
C ALA A 118 -12.25 1.25 3.75
N GLY A 119 -12.23 0.10 4.42
CA GLY A 119 -13.18 -0.99 4.22
C GLY A 119 -12.50 -2.36 4.15
N LYS A 120 -13.21 -3.34 3.59
CA LYS A 120 -12.68 -4.70 3.43
C LYS A 120 -11.85 -4.80 2.15
N TRP A 121 -10.68 -5.41 2.28
CA TRP A 121 -9.74 -5.63 1.18
C TRP A 121 -9.28 -7.09 1.21
N SER A 122 -9.14 -7.69 0.03
CA SER A 122 -8.36 -8.90 -0.16
C SER A 122 -6.96 -8.53 -0.65
N LEU A 123 -5.94 -9.07 -0.01
CA LEU A 123 -4.56 -8.96 -0.44
C LEU A 123 -4.10 -10.32 -0.97
N GLY A 124 -4.03 -10.44 -2.29
CA GLY A 124 -3.37 -11.56 -2.94
C GLY A 124 -1.85 -11.38 -2.86
N VAL A 125 -1.16 -12.33 -2.25
CA VAL A 125 0.30 -12.44 -2.26
C VAL A 125 0.67 -13.59 -3.18
N ASN A 126 1.26 -13.28 -4.33
CA ASN A 126 1.75 -14.29 -5.25
C ASN A 126 3.24 -14.56 -5.01
N VAL A 127 3.60 -15.84 -4.86
CA VAL A 127 4.97 -16.32 -4.72
C VAL A 127 5.18 -17.41 -5.77
N GLU A 128 5.98 -17.11 -6.79
CA GLU A 128 6.28 -18.04 -7.89
C GLU A 128 5.04 -18.71 -8.54
N GLY A 129 3.92 -17.97 -8.65
CA GLY A 129 2.69 -18.47 -9.23
C GLY A 129 1.68 -19.07 -8.24
N GLU A 130 2.05 -19.28 -6.98
CA GLU A 130 1.12 -19.67 -5.92
C GLU A 130 0.59 -18.44 -5.17
N THR A 131 -0.72 -18.37 -4.92
CA THR A 131 -1.35 -17.20 -4.28
C THR A 131 -1.90 -17.53 -2.90
N ALA A 132 -1.44 -16.81 -1.89
CA ALA A 132 -2.08 -16.71 -0.57
C ALA A 132 -2.97 -15.46 -0.52
N THR A 133 -4.11 -15.54 0.16
CA THR A 133 -5.02 -14.38 0.29
C THR A 133 -5.20 -13.98 1.75
N PHE A 134 -4.98 -12.71 2.05
CA PHE A 134 -5.27 -12.13 3.37
C PHE A 134 -6.50 -11.22 3.27
N MET A 135 -7.47 -11.38 4.17
CA MET A 135 -8.61 -10.47 4.26
C MET A 135 -8.32 -9.40 5.31
N LEU A 136 -8.15 -8.17 4.84
CA LEU A 136 -7.78 -7.02 5.64
C LEU A 136 -8.98 -6.09 5.83
N ASN A 137 -9.12 -5.55 7.03
CA ASN A 137 -10.05 -4.44 7.28
C ASN A 137 -9.25 -3.15 7.42
N VAL A 138 -9.25 -2.35 6.36
CA VAL A 138 -8.54 -1.07 6.29
C VAL A 138 -9.35 -0.03 7.05
N ALA A 139 -8.76 0.53 8.11
CA ALA A 139 -9.39 1.57 8.89
C ALA A 139 -9.41 2.93 8.17
N MET A 140 -10.29 3.84 8.61
CA MET A 140 -10.19 5.24 8.24
C MET A 140 -8.87 5.82 8.74
N ALA A 141 -8.31 6.76 7.98
CA ALA A 141 -7.16 7.54 8.43
C ALA A 141 -7.47 8.28 9.74
N GLY A 142 -6.43 8.50 10.55
CA GLY A 142 -6.53 9.20 11.82
C GLY A 142 -6.71 10.72 11.66
N LYS A 143 -6.04 11.49 12.54
CA LYS A 143 -6.16 12.95 12.56
C LYS A 143 -5.51 13.64 11.37
N ASP A 144 -4.40 13.08 10.89
CA ASP A 144 -3.65 13.64 9.77
C ASP A 144 -4.28 13.21 8.44
N THR A 145 -4.17 14.08 7.44
CA THR A 145 -4.63 13.77 6.09
C THR A 145 -3.73 12.67 5.52
N ALA A 146 -4.27 11.47 5.36
CA ALA A 146 -3.53 10.35 4.78
C ALA A 146 -3.34 10.47 3.26
N MET A 147 -4.32 11.09 2.57
CA MET A 147 -4.33 11.22 1.13
C MET A 147 -5.13 12.46 0.70
N ALA A 148 -4.67 13.12 -0.35
CA ALA A 148 -5.42 14.13 -1.08
C ALA A 148 -5.47 13.78 -2.58
N LYS A 149 -6.34 14.48 -3.33
CA LYS A 149 -6.53 14.24 -4.76
C LYS A 149 -6.44 15.53 -5.55
N LEU A 150 -5.57 15.56 -6.56
CA LEU A 150 -5.60 16.56 -7.63
C LEU A 150 -5.98 15.86 -8.94
N SER A 151 -6.44 16.62 -9.92
CA SER A 151 -6.94 16.09 -11.18
C SER A 151 -6.32 16.84 -12.35
N SER A 152 -6.04 16.10 -13.42
CA SER A 152 -5.54 16.70 -14.67
C SER A 152 -6.61 17.57 -15.33
N GLN A 153 -6.20 18.73 -15.85
CA GLN A 153 -7.08 19.57 -16.67
C GLN A 153 -7.22 19.03 -18.11
N THR A 154 -6.20 18.33 -18.60
CA THR A 154 -6.08 17.96 -20.01
C THR A 154 -6.30 16.47 -20.24
N LYS A 155 -5.90 15.62 -19.29
CA LYS A 155 -6.05 14.17 -19.39
C LYS A 155 -7.38 13.73 -18.78
N ARG A 156 -8.09 12.87 -19.50
CA ARG A 156 -9.35 12.30 -19.05
C ARG A 156 -9.29 10.77 -19.11
N ILE A 157 -9.97 10.13 -18.18
CA ILE A 157 -10.14 8.67 -18.11
C ILE A 157 -11.62 8.33 -18.03
N MET A 158 -11.97 7.07 -18.29
CA MET A 158 -13.31 6.58 -18.04
C MET A 158 -13.59 6.50 -16.54
N ALA A 159 -14.78 6.93 -16.12
CA ALA A 159 -15.27 6.73 -14.76
C ALA A 159 -15.93 5.36 -14.57
N LEU A 160 -15.97 4.89 -13.32
CA LEU A 160 -16.57 3.61 -12.95
C LEU A 160 -18.05 3.53 -13.38
N GLY A 161 -18.79 4.64 -13.26
CA GLY A 161 -20.18 4.75 -13.71
C GLY A 161 -20.36 5.09 -15.19
N GLY A 162 -19.29 5.08 -15.98
CA GLY A 162 -19.27 5.58 -17.36
C GLY A 162 -19.02 7.09 -17.45
N GLY A 163 -18.75 7.55 -18.67
CA GLY A 163 -18.40 8.94 -18.96
C GLY A 163 -16.93 9.27 -18.70
N MET A 164 -16.46 10.34 -19.36
CA MET A 164 -15.09 10.82 -19.21
C MET A 164 -14.98 11.76 -18.02
N GLN A 165 -14.04 11.50 -17.12
CA GLN A 165 -13.69 12.37 -15.99
C GLN A 165 -12.22 12.82 -16.10
N PRO A 166 -11.85 13.93 -15.46
CA PRO A 166 -10.45 14.28 -15.23
C PRO A 166 -9.65 13.12 -14.62
N MET A 167 -8.44 12.87 -15.13
CA MET A 167 -7.56 11.84 -14.58
C MET A 167 -7.11 12.25 -13.17
N PRO A 168 -7.41 11.45 -12.13
CA PRO A 168 -7.02 11.79 -10.77
C PRO A 168 -5.57 11.36 -10.49
N TYR A 169 -4.90 12.19 -9.71
CA TYR A 169 -3.63 11.96 -9.06
C TYR A 169 -3.87 11.89 -7.55
N PHE A 170 -3.52 10.76 -6.96
CA PHE A 170 -3.57 10.55 -5.53
C PHE A 170 -2.21 10.93 -4.92
N LEU A 171 -2.24 11.87 -3.99
CA LEU A 171 -1.09 12.31 -3.23
C LEU A 171 -1.23 11.68 -1.85
N PHE A 172 -0.31 10.80 -1.48
CA PHE A 172 -0.30 10.10 -0.20
C PHE A 172 0.69 10.76 0.73
N ASN A 173 0.25 11.03 1.95
CA ASN A 173 1.11 11.56 3.01
C ASN A 173 2.03 10.45 3.51
N GLU A 174 3.34 10.65 3.40
CA GLU A 174 4.36 9.73 3.94
C GLU A 174 4.95 10.22 5.26
N GLY A 175 4.29 11.19 5.87
CA GLY A 175 4.61 11.78 7.16
C GLY A 175 5.66 12.87 7.10
N MET A 176 5.97 13.37 8.29
CA MET A 176 7.08 14.27 8.55
C MET A 176 8.31 13.45 8.99
N THR A 177 9.51 13.94 8.70
CA THR A 177 10.74 13.50 9.37
C THR A 177 11.33 14.69 10.09
N GLY A 178 11.43 14.56 11.41
CA GLY A 178 11.65 15.73 12.25
C GLY A 178 10.53 16.75 12.08
N ALA A 179 10.83 18.03 12.31
CA ALA A 179 9.84 19.10 12.28
C ALA A 179 9.73 19.82 10.92
N ASP A 180 10.64 19.56 9.97
CA ASP A 180 10.84 20.41 8.79
C ASP A 180 10.87 19.66 7.45
N THR A 181 10.85 18.33 7.47
CA THR A 181 10.91 17.53 6.25
C THR A 181 9.58 16.83 6.02
N PHE A 182 8.93 17.12 4.89
CA PHE A 182 7.66 16.54 4.50
C PHE A 182 7.82 15.68 3.24
N ARG A 183 7.14 14.53 3.21
CA ARG A 183 7.21 13.56 2.11
C ARG A 183 5.83 13.16 1.62
N ILE A 184 5.73 12.97 0.30
CA ILE A 184 4.55 12.39 -0.33
C ILE A 184 4.94 11.36 -1.38
N PHE A 185 4.02 10.43 -1.63
CA PHE A 185 4.04 9.55 -2.78
C PHE A 185 2.88 9.92 -3.72
N ILE A 186 3.12 9.92 -5.03
CA ILE A 186 2.12 10.29 -6.04
C ILE A 186 1.90 9.14 -7.03
N ALA A 187 0.63 8.75 -7.19
CA ALA A 187 0.19 7.81 -8.21
C ALA A 187 -1.01 8.35 -8.98
N ALA A 188 -1.11 8.02 -10.27
CA ALA A 188 -2.29 8.32 -11.08
C ALA A 188 -3.20 7.10 -11.18
N ARG A 189 -4.50 7.32 -11.35
CA ARG A 189 -5.40 6.25 -11.79
C ARG A 189 -5.42 6.18 -13.30
N GLN A 190 -4.94 5.09 -13.89
CA GLN A 190 -5.16 4.84 -15.32
C GLN A 190 -6.49 4.11 -15.55
N ASP A 191 -6.74 3.09 -14.73
CA ASP A 191 -8.00 2.34 -14.69
C ASP A 191 -8.31 1.90 -13.23
N MET A 192 -9.28 1.01 -13.03
CA MET A 192 -9.68 0.59 -11.67
C MET A 192 -8.63 -0.27 -10.94
N PHE A 193 -7.64 -0.80 -11.64
CA PHE A 193 -6.62 -1.73 -11.14
C PHE A 193 -5.20 -1.19 -11.29
N THR A 194 -4.97 -0.30 -12.26
CA THR A 194 -3.65 0.19 -12.64
C THR A 194 -3.38 1.59 -12.10
N TYR A 195 -2.32 1.68 -11.29
CA TYR A 195 -1.89 2.91 -10.62
C TYR A 195 -0.40 3.17 -10.79
N PRO A 196 0.04 3.67 -11.94
CA PRO A 196 1.44 4.03 -12.11
C PRO A 196 1.83 5.15 -11.13
N HIS A 197 3.04 5.05 -10.60
CA HIS A 197 3.69 6.19 -9.94
C HIS A 197 3.87 7.35 -10.92
N ILE A 198 3.92 8.57 -10.39
CA ILE A 198 4.14 9.78 -11.19
C ILE A 198 5.50 10.38 -10.84
N GLY A 199 6.49 10.14 -11.71
CA GLY A 199 7.78 10.83 -11.69
C GLY A 199 7.77 12.08 -12.59
N GLY A 200 8.68 13.01 -12.31
CA GLY A 200 8.90 14.22 -13.12
C GLY A 200 7.79 15.28 -13.03
N ALA A 201 6.85 15.17 -12.09
CA ALA A 201 5.88 16.22 -11.83
C ALA A 201 6.57 17.41 -11.15
N HIS A 202 6.11 18.63 -11.46
CA HIS A 202 6.50 19.81 -10.71
C HIS A 202 5.58 19.96 -9.51
N VAL A 203 6.09 19.66 -8.31
CA VAL A 203 5.32 19.69 -7.06
C VAL A 203 5.83 20.83 -6.20
N GLU A 204 4.92 21.64 -5.68
CA GLU A 204 5.25 22.75 -4.79
C GLU A 204 4.44 22.66 -3.49
N VAL A 205 5.08 23.05 -2.40
CA VAL A 205 4.55 23.03 -1.04
C VAL A 205 4.57 24.43 -0.45
N SER A 206 3.54 24.76 0.32
CA SER A 206 3.45 25.98 1.10
C SER A 206 2.88 25.71 2.49
N THR A 207 3.25 26.51 3.48
CA THR A 207 2.67 26.51 4.83
C THR A 207 1.82 27.75 5.11
N ASP A 208 1.83 28.73 4.20
CA ASP A 208 1.17 30.04 4.33
C ASP A 208 0.28 30.42 3.12
N LYS A 209 0.30 29.62 2.04
CA LYS A 209 -0.33 29.85 0.72
C LYS A 209 0.26 31.00 -0.10
N ALA A 210 1.30 31.67 0.40
CA ALA A 210 1.96 32.78 -0.29
C ALA A 210 3.33 32.36 -0.82
N SER A 211 4.10 31.64 -0.02
CA SER A 211 5.45 31.19 -0.31
C SER A 211 5.43 29.71 -0.70
N TRP A 212 5.90 29.40 -1.91
CA TRP A 212 5.88 28.04 -2.46
C TRP A 212 7.31 27.56 -2.68
N GLY A 213 7.64 26.40 -2.11
CA GLY A 213 8.91 25.70 -2.31
C GLY A 213 8.71 24.45 -3.15
N ALA A 214 9.60 24.22 -4.11
CA ALA A 214 9.56 23.01 -4.93
C ALA A 214 10.00 21.78 -4.12
N MET A 215 9.25 20.68 -4.24
CA MET A 215 9.68 19.38 -3.73
C MET A 215 10.67 18.74 -4.70
N MET A 216 11.65 18.03 -4.16
CA MET A 216 12.60 17.21 -4.93
C MET A 216 11.97 15.86 -5.25
N ASP A 217 12.07 15.42 -6.51
CA ASP A 217 11.70 14.06 -6.95
C ASP A 217 12.83 13.08 -6.57
N HIS A 218 12.49 12.05 -5.80
CA HIS A 218 13.40 10.98 -5.37
C HIS A 218 13.26 9.71 -6.21
N GLY A 219 12.51 9.77 -7.31
CA GLY A 219 12.19 8.64 -8.16
C GLY A 219 11.03 7.81 -7.61
N GLY A 220 10.49 6.94 -8.47
CA GLY A 220 9.39 6.03 -8.09
C GLY A 220 8.10 6.73 -7.65
N GLY A 221 7.94 8.03 -7.90
CA GLY A 221 6.79 8.83 -7.46
C GLY A 221 6.91 9.43 -6.06
N HIS A 222 8.08 9.35 -5.41
CA HIS A 222 8.32 9.94 -4.11
C HIS A 222 8.87 11.36 -4.24
N TYR A 223 8.28 12.29 -3.49
CA TYR A 223 8.70 13.68 -3.45
C TYR A 223 8.96 14.10 -2.02
N MET A 224 9.98 14.94 -1.81
CA MET A 224 10.24 15.50 -0.49
C MET A 224 10.67 16.96 -0.52
N ILE A 225 10.40 17.67 0.56
CA ILE A 225 10.94 19.01 0.81
C ILE A 225 11.42 19.09 2.26
N GLY A 226 12.63 19.61 2.46
CA GLY A 226 13.20 19.89 3.79
C GLY A 226 13.17 21.39 4.09
N GLY A 227 13.49 21.76 5.34
CA GLY A 227 13.56 23.15 5.76
C GLY A 227 12.22 23.89 5.79
N LEU A 228 11.10 23.17 5.88
CA LEU A 228 9.78 23.79 6.04
C LEU A 228 9.72 24.56 7.36
N THR A 229 9.23 25.80 7.27
CA THR A 229 8.91 26.61 8.44
C THR A 229 7.40 26.57 8.70
N GLY A 230 6.99 26.50 9.96
CA GLY A 230 5.57 26.51 10.35
C GLY A 230 5.14 25.28 11.14
N PRO A 231 5.32 24.04 10.65
CA PRO A 231 4.99 22.84 11.41
C PRO A 231 5.75 22.80 12.74
N LYS A 232 5.07 22.39 13.81
CA LYS A 232 5.64 22.29 15.17
C LYS A 232 5.39 20.89 15.71
N ALA A 233 6.38 20.32 16.37
CA ALA A 233 6.29 18.98 16.95
C ALA A 233 5.04 18.83 17.83
N GLY A 234 4.26 17.78 17.58
CA GLY A 234 3.03 17.46 18.33
C GLY A 234 1.85 18.41 18.11
N VAL A 235 1.98 19.41 17.22
CA VAL A 235 0.90 20.36 16.90
C VAL A 235 0.47 20.16 15.45
N GLN A 236 -0.82 19.90 15.25
CA GLN A 236 -1.36 19.77 13.91
C GLN A 236 -1.25 21.08 13.14
N GLY A 237 -0.64 21.03 11.96
CA GLY A 237 -0.49 22.14 11.02
C GLY A 237 -1.07 21.81 9.66
N SER A 238 -1.16 22.82 8.79
CA SER A 238 -1.55 22.66 7.40
C SER A 238 -0.35 22.77 6.46
N ILE A 239 -0.27 21.85 5.51
CA ILE A 239 0.62 21.90 4.37
C ILE A 239 -0.24 21.96 3.11
N TYR A 240 0.02 22.95 2.26
CA TYR A 240 -0.68 23.15 0.99
C TYR A 240 0.20 22.61 -0.14
N ILE A 241 -0.38 21.84 -1.06
CA ILE A 241 0.35 21.25 -2.19
C ILE A 241 -0.33 21.60 -3.49
N ARG A 242 0.43 22.12 -4.44
CA ARG A 242 0.02 22.23 -5.85
C ARG A 242 0.98 21.44 -6.72
N MET A 243 0.49 21.00 -7.87
CA MET A 243 1.26 20.14 -8.77
C MET A 243 0.96 20.50 -10.22
N SER A 244 1.96 20.36 -11.09
CA SER A 244 1.79 20.33 -12.54
C SER A 244 2.38 19.06 -13.13
N VAL A 245 1.70 18.49 -14.13
CA VAL A 245 2.15 17.31 -14.88
C VAL A 245 2.13 17.69 -16.35
N ASP A 246 3.22 17.42 -17.06
CA ASP A 246 3.41 17.79 -18.48
C ASP A 246 3.13 19.27 -18.78
N GLY A 247 3.52 20.16 -17.85
CA GLY A 247 3.32 21.60 -17.96
C GLY A 247 1.90 22.10 -17.67
N SER A 248 0.94 21.21 -17.39
CA SER A 248 -0.43 21.59 -16.99
C SER A 248 -0.60 21.50 -15.48
N GLN A 249 -1.08 22.58 -14.85
CA GLN A 249 -1.45 22.57 -13.44
C GLN A 249 -2.57 21.55 -13.20
N CYS A 250 -2.48 20.82 -12.09
CA CYS A 250 -3.53 19.94 -11.61
C CYS A 250 -4.39 20.69 -10.59
N THR A 251 -5.68 20.44 -10.59
CA THR A 251 -6.65 21.16 -9.76
C THR A 251 -7.55 20.19 -9.01
N THR A 252 -8.30 20.65 -8.02
CA THR A 252 -9.12 19.73 -7.19
C THR A 252 -10.23 19.04 -7.99
N ASP A 253 -10.72 19.69 -9.05
CA ASP A 253 -11.83 19.22 -9.88
C ASP A 253 -11.47 18.97 -11.35
N GLY A 254 -10.24 19.30 -11.78
CA GLY A 254 -9.80 19.20 -13.18
C GLY A 254 -10.28 20.35 -14.07
N SER A 255 -10.85 21.40 -13.50
CA SER A 255 -11.17 22.67 -14.16
C SER A 255 -9.97 23.63 -14.13
N ALA A 256 -10.10 24.78 -14.76
CA ALA A 256 -9.10 25.84 -14.71
C ALA A 256 -8.77 26.25 -13.25
N PRO A 257 -7.51 26.63 -12.97
CA PRO A 257 -7.10 27.10 -11.65
C PRO A 257 -7.89 28.33 -11.23
N ASN A 258 -8.41 28.34 -10.01
CA ASN A 258 -9.06 29.47 -9.38
C ASN A 258 -8.99 29.35 -7.84
N GLY A 259 -7.96 29.93 -7.24
CA GLY A 259 -7.87 30.12 -5.79
C GLY A 259 -7.81 28.80 -5.04
N SER A 260 -8.89 28.42 -4.35
CA SER A 260 -8.95 27.15 -3.60
C SER A 260 -8.92 25.91 -4.48
N ASN A 261 -9.12 26.04 -5.79
CA ASN A 261 -9.02 24.92 -6.74
C ASN A 261 -7.56 24.54 -7.06
N ASP A 262 -6.61 25.38 -6.68
CA ASP A 262 -5.24 25.34 -7.20
C ASP A 262 -4.34 24.37 -6.45
N TYR A 263 -4.75 23.96 -5.26
CA TYR A 263 -3.97 23.18 -4.33
C TYR A 263 -4.85 22.26 -3.48
N GLN A 264 -4.23 21.26 -2.89
CA GLN A 264 -4.80 20.43 -1.83
C GLN A 264 -4.18 20.77 -0.48
N THR A 265 -4.86 20.40 0.60
CA THR A 265 -4.37 20.61 1.98
C THR A 265 -4.16 19.28 2.68
N PHE A 266 -2.99 19.13 3.30
CA PHE A 266 -2.68 18.08 4.25
C PHE A 266 -2.68 18.66 5.66
N LEU A 267 -3.44 18.04 6.56
CA LEU A 267 -3.24 18.18 7.99
C LEU A 267 -2.12 17.23 8.41
N VAL A 268 -1.10 17.75 9.07
CA VAL A 268 0.07 16.97 9.52
C VAL A 268 0.43 17.29 10.95
N THR A 269 0.89 16.29 11.69
CA THR A 269 1.40 16.44 13.05
C THR A 269 2.83 15.90 13.09
N PRO A 270 3.87 16.76 13.06
CA PRO A 270 5.28 16.35 13.12
C PRO A 270 5.66 15.68 14.45
#